data_AF-A0AAJ2PZX3-F1
#
_entry.id   AF-A0AAJ2PZX3-F1
#
_cell.length_a   1.000
_cell.length_b   1.000
_cell.length_c   1.000
_cell.angle_alpha   90.00
_cell.angle_beta   90.00
_cell.angle_gamma   90.00
#
_symmetry.space_group_name_H-M   'P 1'
#
loop_
_entity.id
_entity.type
_entity.pdbx_description
1 polymer ?
#
loop_
_entity_poly.entity_id
_entity_poly.type
_entity_poly.pdbx_seq_one_letter_code
_entity_poly.pdbx_strand_id
1 'polypeptide(L)'
;MTPGSNIPLPATRVAVDVAAPVRLDVSGLLLTADGKVRSDDDFIFFNQPTGPGVTYRSGGGTTPDSITVDTTAVPPGIEKIVITASPDAAGQTFQGIEPTATIRNAADGSVISTFTPPQLGTETALVIVEIYLRNGAWKARAVGQGYANGLAGIATDFGVTVEEPAPAPARPA
;
A
#
# COMPACT_ATOMS: atom_id res chain seq x y z
N MET A 1 -12.21 -2.01 -11.63
CA MET A 1 -11.95 -0.55 -11.64
C MET A 1 -11.02 -0.18 -12.78
N THR A 2 -11.09 1.06 -13.27
CA THR A 2 -10.12 1.64 -14.21
C THR A 2 -9.22 2.66 -13.47
N PRO A 3 -8.03 3.02 -14.00
CA PRO A 3 -7.19 4.02 -13.37
C PRO A 3 -7.95 5.32 -13.10
N GLY A 4 -7.79 5.87 -11.90
CA GLY A 4 -8.47 7.10 -11.45
C GLY A 4 -9.92 6.92 -11.01
N SER A 5 -10.55 5.76 -11.25
CA SER A 5 -11.92 5.50 -10.77
C SER A 5 -11.97 5.45 -9.24
N ASN A 6 -13.09 5.90 -8.66
CA ASN A 6 -13.34 5.79 -7.23
C ASN A 6 -14.73 5.22 -6.97
N ILE A 7 -14.85 4.44 -5.90
CA ILE A 7 -16.08 3.77 -5.48
C ILE A 7 -16.31 3.99 -3.99
N PRO A 8 -17.56 4.11 -3.52
CA PRO A 8 -17.85 4.09 -2.09
C PRO A 8 -17.48 2.72 -1.51
N LEU A 9 -16.98 2.69 -0.26
CA LEU A 9 -16.82 1.44 0.46
C LEU A 9 -18.14 1.06 1.14
N PRO A 10 -18.76 -0.09 0.79
CA PRO A 10 -20.01 -0.54 1.41
C PRO A 10 -19.80 -1.13 2.81
N ALA A 11 -18.56 -1.43 3.20
CA ALA A 11 -18.19 -2.03 4.47
C ALA A 11 -17.21 -1.13 5.22
N THR A 12 -17.28 -1.15 6.55
CA THR A 12 -16.34 -0.42 7.41
C THR A 12 -14.98 -1.09 7.50
N ARG A 13 -14.92 -2.41 7.33
CA ARG A 13 -13.67 -3.18 7.31
C ARG A 13 -13.48 -3.83 5.95
N VAL A 14 -12.38 -3.49 5.29
CA VAL A 14 -12.03 -4.00 3.96
C VAL A 14 -10.61 -4.54 3.93
N ALA A 15 -10.40 -5.61 3.17
CA ALA A 15 -9.09 -6.17 2.90
C ALA A 15 -8.68 -5.85 1.47
N VAL A 16 -7.44 -5.42 1.27
CA VAL A 16 -6.84 -5.15 -0.05
C VAL A 16 -5.75 -6.20 -0.27
N ASP A 17 -6.09 -7.25 -1.00
CA ASP A 17 -5.15 -8.30 -1.39
C ASP A 17 -4.40 -7.86 -2.65
N VAL A 18 -3.07 -7.92 -2.65
CA VAL A 18 -2.26 -7.54 -3.83
C VAL A 18 -1.51 -8.75 -4.36
N ALA A 19 -1.94 -9.23 -5.52
CA ALA A 19 -1.40 -10.43 -6.16
C ALA A 19 -0.57 -10.08 -7.41
N ALA A 20 0.50 -10.82 -7.66
CA ALA A 20 1.25 -10.77 -8.91
C ALA A 20 1.88 -12.15 -9.21
N PRO A 21 2.39 -12.39 -10.43
CA PRO A 21 3.16 -13.58 -10.77
C PRO A 21 4.49 -13.71 -10.01
N VAL A 22 4.90 -12.66 -9.30
CA VAL A 22 6.11 -12.60 -8.47
C VAL A 22 5.75 -12.23 -7.04
N ARG A 23 6.70 -12.40 -6.12
CA ARG A 23 6.56 -11.91 -4.75
C ARG A 23 6.63 -10.39 -4.72
N LEU A 24 5.67 -9.80 -4.02
CA LEU A 24 5.60 -8.36 -3.77
C LEU A 24 5.62 -8.13 -2.27
N ASP A 25 6.33 -7.09 -1.86
CA ASP A 25 6.19 -6.49 -0.54
C ASP A 25 5.06 -5.47 -0.59
N VAL A 26 4.05 -5.68 0.26
CA VAL A 26 2.87 -4.82 0.34
C VAL A 26 2.94 -3.99 1.61
N SER A 27 2.55 -2.72 1.52
CA SER A 27 2.52 -1.84 2.68
C SER A 27 1.32 -0.88 2.64
N GLY A 28 0.96 -0.35 3.80
CA GLY A 28 -0.08 0.65 3.99
C GLY A 28 0.51 1.89 4.66
N LEU A 29 0.28 3.08 4.12
CA LEU A 29 0.66 4.35 4.73
C LEU A 29 -0.59 5.12 5.14
N LEU A 30 -0.69 5.51 6.41
CA LEU A 30 -1.77 6.34 6.92
C LEU A 30 -1.35 7.81 6.82
N LEU A 31 -2.14 8.59 6.08
CA LEU A 31 -1.82 9.97 5.73
C LEU A 31 -2.87 10.94 6.25
N THR A 32 -2.37 12.07 6.73
CA THR A 32 -3.19 13.22 7.09
C THR A 32 -3.77 13.93 5.86
N ALA A 33 -4.59 14.97 6.09
CA ALA A 33 -5.08 15.85 5.04
C ALA A 33 -3.95 16.49 4.20
N ASP A 34 -2.77 16.69 4.79
CA ASP A 34 -1.59 17.23 4.10
C ASP A 34 -0.88 16.18 3.23
N GLY A 35 -1.37 14.94 3.22
CA GLY A 35 -0.79 13.83 2.47
C GLY A 35 0.51 13.31 3.08
N LYS A 36 0.72 13.48 4.38
CA LYS A 36 1.93 13.04 5.09
C LYS A 36 1.59 12.07 6.22
N VAL A 37 2.51 11.15 6.53
CA VAL A 37 2.45 10.35 7.76
C VAL A 37 2.65 11.25 8.99
N ARG A 38 2.11 10.86 10.16
CA ARG A 38 2.36 11.61 11.41
C ARG A 38 3.64 11.15 12.11
N SER A 39 3.94 9.87 12.00
CA SER A 39 5.13 9.19 12.53
C SER A 39 5.35 7.89 11.76
N ASP A 40 6.45 7.17 12.06
CA ASP A 40 6.71 5.86 11.48
C ASP A 40 5.67 4.80 11.89
N ASP A 41 4.89 5.03 12.95
CA ASP A 41 3.76 4.18 13.36
C ASP A 41 2.64 4.13 12.32
N ASP A 42 2.58 5.13 11.44
CA ASP A 42 1.62 5.21 10.34
C ASP A 42 2.10 4.45 9.08
N PHE A 43 3.23 3.74 9.16
CA PHE A 43 3.73 2.89 8.09
C PHE A 43 3.61 1.40 8.44
N ILE A 44 2.71 0.69 7.77
CA ILE A 44 2.31 -0.69 8.08
C ILE A 44 2.81 -1.65 7.02
N PHE A 45 3.66 -2.59 7.42
CA PHE A 45 4.35 -3.51 6.53
C PHE A 45 4.77 -4.77 7.31
N PHE A 46 5.52 -5.69 6.69
CA PHE A 46 5.80 -6.99 7.30
C PHE A 46 6.53 -6.95 8.66
N ASN A 47 7.42 -5.97 8.91
CA ASN A 47 8.08 -5.81 10.23
C ASN A 47 7.26 -4.99 11.23
N GLN A 48 6.27 -4.23 10.77
CA GLN A 48 5.32 -3.48 11.59
C GLN A 48 3.90 -3.80 11.15
N PRO A 49 3.40 -5.02 11.43
CA PRO A 49 2.20 -5.54 10.79
C PRO A 49 0.90 -4.94 11.35
N THR A 50 0.97 -4.12 12.40
CA THR A 50 -0.20 -3.58 13.08
C THR A 50 -0.03 -2.08 13.27
N GLY A 51 -1.07 -1.35 12.88
CA GLY A 51 -1.21 0.09 13.08
C GLY A 51 -2.63 0.46 13.50
N PRO A 52 -2.90 1.75 13.65
CA PRO A 52 -4.20 2.20 14.14
C PRO A 52 -5.27 2.07 13.05
N GLY A 53 -6.08 1.02 13.16
CA GLY A 53 -7.13 0.68 12.20
C GLY A 53 -6.61 0.07 10.89
N VAL A 54 -5.32 -0.25 10.79
CA VAL A 54 -4.71 -0.86 9.60
C VAL A 54 -3.83 -2.02 10.04
N THR A 55 -3.96 -3.16 9.36
CA THR A 55 -3.13 -4.34 9.62
C THR A 55 -2.62 -4.94 8.33
N TYR A 56 -1.36 -5.35 8.34
CA TYR A 56 -0.75 -6.17 7.30
C TYR A 56 -0.90 -7.66 7.66
N ARG A 57 -1.14 -8.47 6.64
CA ARG A 57 -1.14 -9.93 6.74
C ARG A 57 -0.33 -10.49 5.58
N SER A 58 0.69 -11.28 5.89
CA SER A 58 1.37 -12.08 4.88
C SER A 58 0.50 -13.25 4.43
N GLY A 59 0.48 -13.49 3.12
CA GLY A 59 -0.13 -14.67 2.53
C GLY A 59 0.79 -15.90 2.50
N GLY A 60 1.99 -15.81 3.09
CA GLY A 60 2.90 -16.95 3.29
C GLY A 60 3.44 -17.57 2.00
N GLY A 61 3.40 -16.82 0.89
CA GLY A 61 3.82 -17.30 -0.44
C GLY A 61 2.78 -18.17 -1.17
N THR A 62 1.71 -18.60 -0.51
CA THR A 62 0.61 -19.37 -1.12
C THR A 62 -0.58 -18.49 -1.48
N THR A 63 -0.76 -17.41 -0.73
CA THR A 63 -1.81 -16.42 -0.97
C THR A 63 -1.19 -15.02 -1.11
N PRO A 64 -1.91 -14.04 -1.67
CA PRO A 64 -1.44 -12.67 -1.75
C PRO A 64 -1.27 -12.04 -0.36
N ASP A 65 -0.30 -11.16 -0.22
CA ASP A 65 -0.18 -10.29 0.95
C ASP A 65 -1.33 -9.26 0.93
N SER A 66 -1.75 -8.84 2.12
CA SER A 66 -2.99 -8.10 2.31
C SER A 66 -2.85 -6.97 3.32
N ILE A 67 -3.48 -5.83 3.01
CA ILE A 67 -3.70 -4.72 3.95
C ILE A 67 -5.17 -4.69 4.31
N THR A 68 -5.50 -4.91 5.58
CA THR A 68 -6.86 -4.73 6.10
C THR A 68 -6.99 -3.35 6.72
N VAL A 69 -8.04 -2.64 6.34
CA VAL A 69 -8.38 -1.31 6.86
C VAL A 69 -9.73 -1.40 7.56
N ASP A 70 -9.75 -1.10 8.85
CA ASP A 70 -10.95 -0.85 9.64
C ASP A 70 -11.15 0.67 9.79
N THR A 71 -11.99 1.22 8.93
CA THR A 71 -12.28 2.66 8.84
C THR A 71 -12.89 3.24 10.12
N THR A 72 -13.41 2.41 11.03
CA THR A 72 -13.94 2.87 12.33
C THR A 72 -12.86 2.99 13.41
N ALA A 73 -11.73 2.32 13.21
CA ALA A 73 -10.58 2.35 14.11
C ALA A 73 -9.44 3.25 13.60
N VAL A 74 -9.57 3.82 12.40
CA VAL A 74 -8.65 4.82 11.86
C VAL A 74 -8.74 6.10 12.72
N PRO A 75 -7.63 6.64 13.23
CA PRO A 75 -7.66 7.81 14.09
C PRO A 75 -8.21 9.06 13.39
N PRO A 76 -8.86 9.97 14.14
CA PRO A 76 -9.16 11.30 13.65
C PRO A 76 -7.90 11.99 13.12
N GLY A 77 -8.03 12.68 11.98
CA GLY A 77 -6.91 13.35 11.32
C GLY A 77 -6.20 12.53 10.25
N ILE A 78 -6.45 11.22 10.16
CA ILE A 78 -6.09 10.40 8.99
C ILE A 78 -7.25 10.46 7.99
N GLU A 79 -6.94 10.90 6.77
CA GLU A 79 -7.94 11.03 5.70
C GLU A 79 -7.66 10.12 4.51
N LYS A 80 -6.50 9.46 4.49
CA LYS A 80 -6.11 8.59 3.39
C LYS A 80 -5.22 7.46 3.88
N ILE A 81 -5.45 6.25 3.38
CA ILE A 81 -4.59 5.10 3.50
C ILE A 81 -4.14 4.72 2.10
N VAL A 82 -2.83 4.81 1.85
CA VAL A 82 -2.21 4.44 0.57
C VAL A 82 -1.71 3.02 0.66
N ILE A 83 -2.12 2.16 -0.28
CA ILE A 83 -1.62 0.80 -0.39
C ILE A 83 -0.55 0.77 -1.48
N THR A 84 0.63 0.33 -1.10
CA THR A 84 1.81 0.28 -1.96
C THR A 84 2.27 -1.16 -2.17
N ALA A 85 2.97 -1.39 -3.28
CA ALA A 85 3.63 -2.64 -3.57
C ALA A 85 5.00 -2.40 -4.22
N SER A 86 5.98 -3.25 -3.91
CA SER A 86 7.27 -3.32 -4.59
C SER A 86 7.66 -4.78 -4.83
N PRO A 87 8.37 -5.13 -5.91
CA PRO A 87 8.94 -6.46 -6.05
C PRO A 87 9.95 -6.76 -4.93
N ASP A 88 9.89 -7.96 -4.36
CA ASP A 88 10.78 -8.41 -3.27
C ASP A 88 12.24 -8.55 -3.73
N ALA A 89 12.47 -8.94 -4.99
CA ALA A 89 13.83 -9.04 -5.51
C ALA A 89 14.45 -7.65 -5.76
N ALA A 90 15.62 -7.41 -5.15
CA ALA A 90 16.32 -6.14 -5.25
C ALA A 90 16.57 -5.72 -6.72
N GLY A 91 16.16 -4.49 -7.06
CA GLY A 91 16.33 -3.92 -8.40
C GLY A 91 15.36 -4.45 -9.46
N GLN A 92 14.45 -5.36 -9.10
CA GLN A 92 13.40 -5.81 -10.01
C GLN A 92 12.39 -4.69 -10.26
N THR A 93 12.04 -4.49 -11.52
CA THR A 93 11.04 -3.51 -11.95
C THR A 93 9.69 -4.19 -12.19
N PHE A 94 8.63 -3.39 -12.33
CA PHE A 94 7.30 -3.86 -12.72
C PHE A 94 7.17 -4.16 -14.22
N GLN A 95 8.26 -4.11 -15.00
CA GLN A 95 8.22 -4.35 -16.43
C GLN A 95 7.77 -5.80 -16.71
N GLY A 96 6.61 -5.94 -17.36
CA GLY A 96 6.02 -7.25 -17.64
C GLY A 96 5.37 -7.92 -16.41
N ILE A 97 5.20 -7.20 -15.31
CA ILE A 97 4.52 -7.66 -14.11
C ILE A 97 3.16 -6.98 -14.03
N GLU A 98 2.10 -7.78 -13.82
CA GLU A 98 0.73 -7.28 -13.72
C GLU A 98 0.21 -7.45 -12.28
N PRO A 99 0.53 -6.52 -11.36
CA PRO A 99 -0.01 -6.57 -10.01
C PRO A 99 -1.51 -6.26 -10.03
N THR A 100 -2.27 -7.04 -9.28
CA THR A 100 -3.72 -6.90 -9.20
C THR A 100 -4.13 -6.72 -7.75
N ALA A 101 -4.73 -5.57 -7.43
CA ALA A 101 -5.35 -5.31 -6.14
C ALA A 101 -6.82 -5.78 -6.17
N THR A 102 -7.21 -6.59 -5.20
CA THR A 102 -8.61 -6.97 -4.97
C THR A 102 -9.06 -6.47 -3.61
N ILE A 103 -10.04 -5.58 -3.62
CA ILE A 103 -10.69 -5.04 -2.43
C ILE A 103 -11.86 -5.97 -2.08
N ARG A 104 -11.85 -6.48 -0.86
CA ARG A 104 -12.87 -7.38 -0.31
C ARG A 104 -13.47 -6.80 0.95
N ASN A 105 -14.72 -7.16 1.23
CA ASN A 105 -15.28 -7.00 2.56
C ASN A 105 -14.56 -7.98 3.51
N ALA A 106 -13.98 -7.48 4.60
CA ALA A 106 -13.22 -8.31 5.52
C ALA A 106 -14.09 -9.23 6.39
N ALA A 107 -15.40 -8.95 6.49
CA ALA A 107 -16.33 -9.74 7.29
C ALA A 107 -16.75 -11.05 6.61
N ASP A 108 -16.99 -11.01 5.30
CA ASP A 108 -17.54 -12.13 4.53
C ASP A 108 -16.67 -12.56 3.33
N GLY A 109 -15.58 -11.84 3.04
CA GLY A 109 -14.66 -12.13 1.94
C GLY A 109 -15.18 -11.77 0.54
N SER A 110 -16.37 -11.19 0.43
CA SER A 110 -16.97 -10.79 -0.85
C SER A 110 -16.12 -9.74 -1.57
N VAL A 111 -15.99 -9.89 -2.89
CA VAL A 111 -15.23 -8.95 -3.72
C VAL A 111 -16.05 -7.67 -3.90
N ILE A 112 -15.48 -6.55 -3.48
CA ILE A 112 -16.04 -5.21 -3.72
C ILE A 112 -15.55 -4.70 -5.07
N SER A 113 -14.25 -4.86 -5.36
CA SER A 113 -13.66 -4.41 -6.61
C SER A 113 -12.29 -5.04 -6.86
N THR A 114 -11.89 -5.08 -8.13
CA THR A 114 -10.56 -5.49 -8.56
C THR A 114 -9.96 -4.44 -9.50
N PHE A 115 -8.65 -4.21 -9.38
CA PHE A 115 -7.89 -3.28 -10.20
C PHE A 115 -6.51 -3.83 -10.56
N THR A 116 -6.20 -3.82 -11.84
CA THR A 116 -4.87 -4.13 -12.39
C THR A 116 -4.39 -2.86 -13.11
N PRO A 117 -3.31 -2.21 -12.65
CA PRO A 117 -2.76 -1.03 -13.34
C PRO A 117 -2.28 -1.39 -14.74
N PRO A 118 -2.65 -0.62 -15.78
CA PRO A 118 -2.09 -0.82 -17.10
C PRO A 118 -0.68 -0.24 -17.20
N GLN A 119 0.17 -0.87 -18.01
CA GLN A 119 1.42 -0.27 -18.53
C GLN A 119 2.46 0.14 -17.47
N LEU A 120 2.79 -0.75 -16.54
CA LEU A 120 3.97 -0.59 -15.70
C LEU A 120 5.26 -0.90 -16.50
N GLY A 121 6.36 -0.26 -16.12
CA GLY A 121 7.64 -0.32 -16.81
C GLY A 121 8.81 -0.36 -15.84
N THR A 122 9.65 0.67 -15.86
CA THR A 122 10.92 0.69 -15.10
C THR A 122 10.75 0.98 -13.61
N GLU A 123 9.52 1.10 -13.13
CA GLU A 123 9.23 1.42 -11.74
C GLU A 123 9.52 0.25 -10.82
N THR A 124 10.04 0.53 -9.62
CA THR A 124 10.40 -0.48 -8.61
C THR A 124 9.48 -0.42 -7.39
N ALA A 125 8.59 0.57 -7.32
CA ALA A 125 7.47 0.62 -6.39
C ALA A 125 6.21 1.16 -7.07
N LEU A 126 5.06 0.93 -6.47
CA LEU A 126 3.75 1.23 -7.01
C LEU A 126 2.80 1.66 -5.90
N VAL A 127 2.06 2.73 -6.11
CA VAL A 127 0.82 3.03 -5.38
C VAL A 127 -0.35 2.45 -6.16
N ILE A 128 -0.95 1.37 -5.66
CA ILE A 128 -1.98 0.62 -6.41
C ILE A 128 -3.39 1.11 -6.11
N VAL A 129 -3.71 1.32 -4.83
CA VAL A 129 -5.04 1.70 -4.33
C VAL A 129 -4.89 2.72 -3.22
N GLU A 130 -5.82 3.67 -3.17
CA GLU A 130 -6.03 4.55 -2.02
C GLU A 130 -7.40 4.26 -1.40
N ILE A 131 -7.46 4.19 -0.07
CA ILE A 131 -8.70 4.27 0.70
C ILE A 131 -8.73 5.64 1.34
N TYR A 132 -9.72 6.47 1.03
CA TYR A 132 -9.73 7.87 1.45
C TYR A 132 -11.10 8.31 1.95
N LEU A 133 -11.10 9.23 2.91
CA LEU A 133 -12.27 9.85 3.48
C LEU A 133 -12.62 11.09 2.67
N ARG A 134 -13.87 11.20 2.23
CA ARG A 134 -14.37 12.42 1.57
C ARG A 134 -15.82 12.66 1.95
N ASN A 135 -16.10 13.85 2.48
CA ASN A 135 -17.43 14.26 2.94
C ASN A 135 -18.03 13.25 3.94
N GLY A 136 -17.22 12.76 4.88
CA GLY A 136 -17.64 11.80 5.90
C GLY A 136 -17.85 10.36 5.42
N ALA A 137 -17.58 10.06 4.15
CA ALA A 137 -17.68 8.72 3.59
C ALA A 137 -16.32 8.20 3.09
N TRP A 138 -15.97 6.97 3.49
CA TRP A 138 -14.79 6.30 3.00
C TRP A 138 -15.02 5.73 1.60
N LYS A 139 -14.01 5.87 0.75
CA LYS A 139 -14.02 5.48 -0.66
C LYS A 139 -12.72 4.79 -1.01
N ALA A 140 -12.76 3.91 -2.00
CA ALA A 140 -11.55 3.39 -2.64
C ALA A 140 -11.32 4.10 -3.97
N ARG A 141 -10.05 4.36 -4.31
CA ARG A 141 -9.61 4.87 -5.60
C ARG A 141 -8.56 3.93 -6.18
N ALA A 142 -8.74 3.58 -7.45
CA ALA A 142 -7.72 2.91 -8.24
C ALA A 142 -6.69 3.96 -8.68
N VAL A 143 -5.42 3.78 -8.30
CA VAL A 143 -4.35 4.74 -8.61
C VAL A 143 -3.48 4.20 -9.73
N GLY A 144 -2.65 3.20 -9.44
CA GLY A 144 -1.76 2.59 -10.44
C GLY A 144 -0.56 3.48 -10.80
N GLN A 145 -0.06 4.26 -9.84
CA GLN A 145 1.07 5.17 -10.05
C GLN A 145 2.38 4.46 -9.68
N GLY A 146 3.23 4.23 -10.67
CA GLY A 146 4.56 3.68 -10.46
C GLY A 146 5.58 4.73 -9.98
N TYR A 147 6.61 4.27 -9.29
CA TYR A 147 7.72 5.03 -8.73
C TYR A 147 9.06 4.43 -9.19
N ALA A 148 9.80 5.16 -10.02
CA ALA A 148 11.13 4.74 -10.52
C ALA A 148 12.22 4.78 -9.45
N ASN A 149 12.10 5.66 -8.46
CA ASN A 149 12.94 5.74 -7.28
C ASN A 149 12.47 4.81 -6.13
N GLY A 150 11.55 3.89 -6.44
CA GLY A 150 11.11 2.84 -5.53
C GLY A 150 10.40 3.35 -4.28
N LEU A 151 10.44 2.53 -3.24
CA LEU A 151 9.77 2.82 -1.96
C LEU A 151 10.35 4.06 -1.28
N ALA A 152 11.62 4.40 -1.52
CA ALA A 152 12.24 5.64 -1.04
C ALA A 152 11.56 6.89 -1.62
N GLY A 153 11.12 6.84 -2.88
CA GLY A 153 10.34 7.91 -3.50
C GLY A 153 8.98 8.10 -2.85
N ILE A 154 8.27 6.98 -2.63
CA ILE A 154 7.00 6.94 -1.90
C ILE A 154 7.18 7.51 -0.48
N ALA A 155 8.22 7.07 0.23
CA ALA A 155 8.53 7.55 1.57
C ALA A 155 8.75 9.07 1.59
N THR A 156 9.53 9.59 0.63
CA THR A 156 9.79 11.04 0.51
C THR A 156 8.50 11.82 0.24
N ASP A 157 7.69 11.35 -0.72
CA ASP A 157 6.41 11.95 -1.09
C ASP A 157 5.43 11.98 0.09
N PHE A 158 5.46 10.96 0.95
CA PHE A 158 4.57 10.83 2.10
C PHE A 158 5.20 11.23 3.44
N GLY A 159 6.44 11.72 3.44
CA GLY A 159 7.13 12.24 4.63
C GLY A 159 7.58 11.17 5.63
N VAL A 160 7.75 9.92 5.19
CA VAL A 160 8.38 8.87 5.98
C VAL A 160 9.90 9.11 5.99
N THR A 161 10.50 9.15 7.17
CA THR A 161 11.96 9.21 7.29
C THR A 161 12.50 7.79 7.24
N VAL A 162 12.97 7.36 6.07
CA VAL A 162 13.69 6.08 5.99
C VAL A 162 15.11 6.34 6.51
N GLU A 163 15.40 5.93 7.76
CA GLU A 163 16.78 5.81 8.20
C GLU A 163 17.44 4.71 7.35
N GLU A 164 18.18 5.11 6.32
CA GLU A 164 19.03 4.20 5.58
C GLU A 164 20.08 3.66 6.57
N PRO A 165 20.24 2.32 6.71
CA PRO A 165 21.26 1.77 7.58
C PRO A 165 22.61 2.29 7.08
N ALA A 166 23.31 3.06 7.94
CA ALA A 166 24.59 3.64 7.61
C ALA A 166 25.53 2.57 7.04
N PRO A 167 26.21 2.83 5.91
CA PRO A 167 27.17 1.88 5.36
C PRO A 167 28.20 1.55 6.44
N ALA A 168 28.33 0.26 6.76
CA ALA A 168 29.28 -0.20 7.76
C ALA A 168 30.67 0.37 7.43
N PRO A 169 31.40 0.96 8.40
CA PRO A 169 32.69 1.55 8.14
C PRO A 169 33.64 0.48 7.60
N ALA A 170 34.19 0.73 6.41
CA ALA A 170 35.24 -0.11 5.83
C ALA A 170 36.42 -0.15 6.81
N ARG A 171 36.76 -1.36 7.26
CA ARG A 171 37.91 -1.59 8.15
C ARG A 171 39.19 -1.20 7.39
N PRO A 172 40.01 -0.25 7.89
CA PRO A 172 41.30 0.03 7.28
C PRO A 172 42.23 -1.19 7.43
N ALA A 173 43.04 -1.42 6.41
CA ALA A 173 43.99 -2.53 6.28
C ALA A 173 45.12 -2.49 7.31
#